data_AF-A0A7X8WPK5-F1
#
_entry.id   AF-A0A7X8WPK5-F1
#
_cell.length_a   1.000
_cell.length_b   1.000
_cell.length_c   1.000
_cell.angle_alpha   90.00
_cell.angle_beta   90.00
_cell.angle_gamma   90.00
#
_symmetry.space_group_name_H-M   'P 1'
#
loop_
_entity.id
_entity.type
_entity.pdbx_description
1 polymer ?
#
loop_
_entity_poly.entity_id
_entity_poly.type
_entity_poly.pdbx_seq_one_letter_code
_entity_poly.pdbx_strand_id
1 'polypeptide(L)'
;RGSNYYDLWWRGTWENEGGGCTLNHSVHQIDLLNHLVGKPLSVLSVFDNLNHDNSEVEDASISILRYPRALAQIDVTLCDHDEKQEILIITENATIGVPWSLHSVRQLPNGFFEVDEKAMAAIQKRFDAIPDLMHEGHDGQILNVLKAISKEEALEVSGHDGRNALELIYAIYQSATEKREVELPLDRNSAFYTKEGMLRVIPKFFKKTRSVDNLSGEITLGRN
;
A
#
# COMPACT_ATOMS: atom_id res chain seq x y z
N ARG A 1 0.43 10.09 12.66
CA ARG A 1 -0.59 10.41 13.73
C ARG A 1 0.16 10.82 14.99
N GLY A 2 -0.46 11.53 15.95
CA GLY A 2 0.24 11.92 17.20
C GLY A 2 0.48 10.75 18.15
N SER A 3 1.43 10.88 19.08
CA SER A 3 1.81 9.82 20.02
C SER A 3 0.65 9.35 20.91
N ASN A 4 -0.25 10.26 21.30
CA ASN A 4 -1.46 9.94 22.08
C ASN A 4 -2.39 8.95 21.37
N TYR A 5 -2.37 8.89 20.04
CA TYR A 5 -3.14 7.93 19.25
C TYR A 5 -2.74 6.48 19.58
N TYR A 6 -1.45 6.27 19.84
CA TYR A 6 -0.88 4.98 20.22
C TYR A 6 -0.97 4.72 21.72
N ASP A 7 -1.57 5.60 22.51
CA ASP A 7 -1.92 5.29 23.90
C ASP A 7 -3.24 4.49 23.97
N LEU A 8 -4.04 4.42 22.91
CA LEU A 8 -5.23 3.54 22.87
C LEU A 8 -4.83 2.07 23.09
N TRP A 9 -5.57 1.35 23.92
CA TRP A 9 -5.21 -0.02 24.36
C TRP A 9 -4.96 -1.00 23.21
N TRP A 10 -5.70 -0.86 22.11
CA TRP A 10 -5.63 -1.75 20.95
C TRP A 10 -4.65 -1.28 19.86
N ARG A 11 -4.29 0.00 19.83
CA ARG A 11 -3.33 0.57 18.87
C ARG A 11 -1.89 0.29 19.28
N GLY A 12 -0.99 0.23 18.32
CA GLY A 12 0.44 0.01 18.48
C GLY A 12 0.79 -1.39 18.99
N THR A 13 -0.03 -2.41 18.74
CA THR A 13 0.26 -3.79 19.20
C THR A 13 0.05 -4.79 18.08
N TRP A 14 0.98 -5.76 17.96
CA TRP A 14 0.83 -6.81 16.95
C TRP A 14 -0.38 -7.70 17.22
N GLU A 15 -0.77 -7.88 18.48
CA GLU A 15 -1.89 -8.74 18.87
C GLU A 15 -3.24 -8.18 18.42
N ASN A 16 -3.50 -6.90 18.72
CA ASN A 16 -4.80 -6.26 18.48
C ASN A 16 -4.84 -5.49 17.16
N GLU A 17 -3.83 -4.67 16.86
CA GLU A 17 -3.78 -3.87 15.62
C GLU A 17 -3.29 -4.69 14.42
N GLY A 18 -2.54 -5.77 14.67
CA GLY A 18 -2.11 -6.72 13.64
C GLY A 18 -0.85 -6.31 12.86
N GLY A 19 -0.47 -5.04 12.89
CA GLY A 19 0.72 -4.52 12.21
C GLY A 19 0.75 -3.00 12.19
N GLY A 20 1.84 -2.43 11.71
CA GLY A 20 2.05 -1.00 11.67
C GLY A 20 1.58 -0.35 10.38
N CYS A 21 2.35 0.63 9.90
CA CYS A 21 2.01 1.39 8.71
C CYS A 21 1.85 0.52 7.45
N THR A 22 2.61 -0.58 7.35
CA THR A 22 2.56 -1.48 6.19
C THR A 22 1.17 -2.13 6.07
N LEU A 23 0.64 -2.66 7.18
CA LEU A 23 -0.66 -3.30 7.20
C LEU A 23 -1.80 -2.28 7.25
N ASN A 24 -1.72 -1.28 8.13
CA ASN A 24 -2.88 -0.45 8.45
C ASN A 24 -3.04 0.78 7.56
N HIS A 25 -1.97 1.22 6.89
CA HIS A 25 -2.00 2.44 6.07
C HIS A 25 -1.74 2.17 4.60
N SER A 26 -0.82 1.25 4.25
CA SER A 26 -0.54 0.94 2.85
C SER A 26 -1.32 -0.22 2.26
N VAL A 27 -2.21 -0.88 3.01
CA VAL A 27 -2.99 -2.02 2.46
C VAL A 27 -3.78 -1.64 1.21
N HIS A 28 -4.32 -0.41 1.15
CA HIS A 28 -5.04 0.07 -0.02
C HIS A 28 -4.10 0.22 -1.23
N GLN A 29 -2.91 0.79 -1.06
CA GLN A 29 -1.91 0.94 -2.13
C GLN A 29 -1.33 -0.41 -2.56
N ILE A 30 -1.14 -1.34 -1.62
CA ILE A 30 -0.68 -2.71 -1.90
C ILE A 30 -1.73 -3.48 -2.71
N ASP A 31 -3.01 -3.36 -2.33
CA ASP A 31 -4.12 -3.96 -3.07
C ASP A 31 -4.23 -3.36 -4.48
N LEU A 32 -4.17 -2.03 -4.61
CA LEU A 32 -4.16 -1.34 -5.90
C LEU A 32 -2.95 -1.75 -6.77
N LEU A 33 -1.75 -1.87 -6.18
CA LEU A 33 -0.57 -2.35 -6.91
C LEU A 33 -0.78 -3.77 -7.44
N ASN A 34 -1.31 -4.67 -6.61
CA ASN A 34 -1.63 -6.03 -7.02
C ASN A 34 -2.70 -6.04 -8.13
N HIS A 35 -3.69 -5.16 -8.07
CA HIS A 35 -4.71 -5.02 -9.10
C HIS A 35 -4.12 -4.51 -10.43
N LEU A 36 -3.22 -3.53 -10.38
CA LEU A 36 -2.64 -2.90 -11.57
C LEU A 36 -1.56 -3.74 -12.26
N VAL A 37 -0.70 -4.40 -11.48
CA VAL A 37 0.53 -5.05 -11.99
C VAL A 37 0.56 -6.56 -11.73
N GLY A 38 -0.39 -7.06 -10.93
CA GLY A 38 -0.42 -8.46 -10.52
C GLY A 38 0.52 -8.73 -9.34
N LYS A 39 0.85 -10.00 -9.14
CA LYS A 39 1.71 -10.43 -8.04
C LYS A 39 3.19 -10.29 -8.38
N PRO A 40 4.03 -9.80 -7.46
CA PRO A 40 5.47 -9.81 -7.64
C PRO A 40 6.04 -11.22 -7.48
N LEU A 41 7.23 -11.43 -8.05
CA LEU A 41 8.04 -12.64 -7.90
C LEU A 41 8.72 -12.71 -6.54
N SER A 42 9.16 -11.56 -6.03
CA SER A 42 9.86 -11.45 -4.75
C SER A 42 9.82 -10.03 -4.19
N VAL A 43 10.15 -9.91 -2.90
CA VAL A 43 10.24 -8.64 -2.18
C VAL A 43 11.48 -8.61 -1.28
N LEU A 44 12.15 -7.45 -1.24
CA LEU A 44 13.19 -7.10 -0.29
C LEU A 44 12.75 -5.86 0.49
N SER A 45 12.74 -5.94 1.83
CA SER A 45 12.16 -4.90 2.68
C SER A 45 13.04 -4.56 3.89
N VAL A 46 12.87 -3.32 4.37
CA VAL A 46 13.33 -2.84 5.67
C VAL A 46 12.19 -2.08 6.34
N PHE A 47 12.11 -2.15 7.66
CA PHE A 47 11.11 -1.43 8.45
C PHE A 47 11.68 -0.99 9.80
N ASP A 48 11.08 0.02 10.40
CA ASP A 48 11.43 0.46 11.74
C ASP A 48 10.28 1.23 12.39
N ASN A 49 10.42 1.51 13.69
CA ASN A 49 9.61 2.49 14.40
C ASN A 49 10.48 3.69 14.77
N LEU A 50 10.28 4.79 14.05
CA LEU A 50 11.11 5.99 14.08
C LEU A 50 10.57 7.07 15.04
N ASN A 51 9.26 7.07 15.35
CA ASN A 51 8.62 8.17 16.05
C ASN A 51 7.60 7.76 17.13
N HIS A 52 7.10 6.52 17.14
CA HIS A 52 6.01 6.09 18.03
C HIS A 52 6.51 5.15 19.15
N ASP A 53 7.12 5.75 20.19
CA ASP A 53 7.78 5.05 21.31
C ASP A 53 6.87 4.18 22.20
N ASN A 54 5.54 4.30 22.06
CA ASN A 54 4.55 3.49 22.77
C ASN A 54 3.86 2.47 21.85
N SER A 55 4.57 2.03 20.80
CA SER A 55 4.07 1.09 19.79
C SER A 55 5.06 -0.04 19.54
N GLU A 56 4.55 -1.28 19.52
CA GLU A 56 5.33 -2.48 19.20
C GLU A 56 5.60 -2.62 17.69
N VAL A 57 4.79 -1.97 16.86
CA VAL A 57 4.76 -2.15 15.40
C VAL A 57 5.57 -1.06 14.68
N GLU A 58 5.86 -1.28 13.39
CA GLU A 58 6.59 -0.34 12.55
C GLU A 58 5.78 0.93 12.24
N ASP A 59 6.45 2.06 12.08
CA ASP A 59 5.83 3.30 11.57
C ASP A 59 6.48 3.79 10.28
N ALA A 60 7.54 3.11 9.82
CA ALA A 60 8.19 3.31 8.53
C ALA A 60 8.54 1.96 7.89
N SER A 61 8.34 1.83 6.59
CA SER A 61 8.61 0.61 5.81
C SER A 61 8.95 0.97 4.37
N ILE A 62 10.05 0.41 3.87
CA ILE A 62 10.51 0.58 2.48
C ILE A 62 10.72 -0.81 1.89
N SER A 63 10.11 -1.05 0.73
CA SER A 63 10.13 -2.35 0.05
C SER A 63 10.40 -2.21 -1.44
N ILE A 64 11.21 -3.11 -1.98
CA ILE A 64 11.48 -3.25 -3.41
C ILE A 64 10.86 -4.56 -3.88
N LEU A 65 10.03 -4.49 -4.92
CA LEU A 65 9.34 -5.65 -5.48
C LEU A 65 9.85 -5.94 -6.89
N ARG A 66 10.04 -7.22 -7.19
CA ARG A 66 10.49 -7.68 -8.52
C ARG A 66 9.35 -8.32 -9.28
N TYR A 67 9.20 -7.94 -10.54
CA TYR A 67 8.31 -8.56 -11.52
C TYR A 67 9.13 -9.12 -12.69
N PRO A 68 8.55 -9.92 -13.60
CA PRO A 68 9.28 -10.47 -14.73
C PRO A 68 9.97 -9.41 -15.61
N ARG A 69 9.37 -8.21 -15.74
CA ARG A 69 9.86 -7.12 -16.59
C ARG A 69 9.73 -5.73 -15.97
N ALA A 70 9.55 -5.65 -14.65
CA ALA A 70 9.37 -4.39 -13.93
C ALA A 70 9.94 -4.47 -12.50
N LEU A 71 10.15 -3.31 -11.91
CA LEU A 71 10.41 -3.13 -10.49
C LEU A 71 9.34 -2.20 -9.93
N ALA A 72 8.97 -2.40 -8.68
CA ALA A 72 8.15 -1.46 -7.94
C ALA A 72 8.83 -1.12 -6.60
N GLN A 73 8.53 0.06 -6.08
CA GLN A 73 8.91 0.48 -4.74
C GLN A 73 7.63 0.82 -3.98
N ILE A 74 7.58 0.39 -2.72
CA ILE A 74 6.59 0.82 -1.75
C ILE A 74 7.36 1.53 -0.63
N ASP A 75 6.98 2.78 -0.36
CA ASP A 75 7.49 3.60 0.72
C ASP A 75 6.31 4.08 1.56
N VAL A 76 6.35 3.78 2.84
CA VAL A 76 5.24 4.02 3.77
C VAL A 76 5.82 4.55 5.06
N THR A 77 5.35 5.72 5.48
CA THR A 77 5.77 6.32 6.75
C THR A 77 4.62 7.09 7.39
N LEU A 78 4.55 7.02 8.72
CA LEU A 78 3.64 7.85 9.53
C LEU A 78 4.32 9.10 10.07
N CYS A 79 5.57 9.33 9.67
CA CYS A 79 6.38 10.49 10.02
C CYS A 79 6.29 11.62 8.99
N ASP A 80 5.64 11.39 7.84
CA ASP A 80 5.38 12.44 6.86
C ASP A 80 4.27 13.39 7.36
N HIS A 81 4.49 14.68 7.14
CA HIS A 81 3.57 15.75 7.53
C HIS A 81 2.66 16.19 6.39
N ASP A 82 2.96 15.81 5.14
CA ASP A 82 2.12 16.14 3.97
C ASP A 82 0.98 15.13 3.75
N GLU A 83 1.04 13.99 4.46
CA GLU A 83 0.09 12.87 4.32
C GLU A 83 -0.05 12.42 2.85
N LYS A 84 1.04 12.54 2.07
CA LYS A 84 1.01 12.35 0.62
C LYS A 84 0.70 10.89 0.29
N GLN A 85 -0.23 10.70 -0.65
CA GLN A 85 -0.50 9.39 -1.26
C GLN A 85 -0.27 9.51 -2.75
N GLU A 86 0.61 8.66 -3.29
CA GLU A 86 0.96 8.72 -4.70
C GLU A 86 1.25 7.31 -5.25
N ILE A 87 0.79 7.05 -6.46
CA ILE A 87 1.27 5.94 -7.29
C ILE A 87 1.85 6.56 -8.56
N LEU A 88 3.10 6.27 -8.86
CA LEU A 88 3.74 6.66 -10.12
C LEU A 88 3.99 5.42 -10.98
N ILE A 89 3.53 5.48 -12.23
CA ILE A 89 3.80 4.46 -13.24
C ILE A 89 4.73 5.08 -14.27
N ILE A 90 5.96 4.59 -14.30
CA ILE A 90 7.03 5.08 -15.19
C ILE A 90 7.21 4.08 -16.32
N THR A 91 7.03 4.53 -17.55
CA THR A 91 7.14 3.69 -18.76
C THR A 91 8.10 4.30 -19.77
N GLU A 92 8.34 3.60 -20.88
CA GLU A 92 9.22 4.08 -21.96
C GLU A 92 8.73 5.39 -22.61
N ASN A 93 7.41 5.64 -22.61
CA ASN A 93 6.82 6.78 -23.32
C ASN A 93 6.32 7.87 -22.39
N ALA A 94 5.91 7.54 -21.16
CA ALA A 94 5.37 8.52 -20.23
C ALA A 94 5.49 8.05 -18.78
N THR A 95 5.51 9.03 -17.88
CA THR A 95 5.22 8.86 -16.46
C THR A 95 3.83 9.38 -16.18
N ILE A 96 2.98 8.56 -15.56
CA ILE A 96 1.67 8.95 -15.07
C ILE A 96 1.57 8.75 -13.57
N GLY A 97 0.81 9.61 -12.90
CA GLY A 97 0.59 9.55 -11.46
C GLY A 97 -0.88 9.46 -11.06
N VAL A 98 -1.11 8.98 -9.86
CA VAL A 98 -2.35 9.13 -9.09
C VAL A 98 -1.97 9.77 -7.76
N PRO A 99 -2.42 10.99 -7.41
CA PRO A 99 -3.27 11.91 -8.18
C PRO A 99 -2.75 12.24 -9.59
N TRP A 100 -3.65 12.59 -10.51
CA TRP A 100 -3.33 12.74 -11.93
C TRP A 100 -2.13 13.68 -12.15
N SER A 101 -1.06 13.10 -12.66
CA SER A 101 0.09 13.81 -13.19
C SER A 101 0.55 13.11 -14.47
N LEU A 102 1.10 13.87 -15.40
CA LEU A 102 1.52 13.37 -16.70
C LEU A 102 2.81 14.06 -17.12
N HIS A 103 3.81 13.26 -17.47
CA HIS A 103 5.05 13.74 -18.05
C HIS A 103 5.50 12.83 -19.18
N SER A 104 5.94 13.40 -20.29
CA SER A 104 6.45 12.68 -21.45
C SER A 104 7.63 13.44 -22.05
N VAL A 105 8.63 12.70 -22.49
CA VAL A 105 9.80 13.26 -23.18
C VAL A 105 10.09 12.49 -24.45
N ARG A 106 10.72 13.15 -25.42
CA ARG A 106 11.22 12.51 -26.64
C ARG A 106 12.71 12.70 -26.78
N GLN A 107 13.38 11.67 -27.28
CA GLN A 107 14.82 11.69 -27.50
C GLN A 107 15.17 12.55 -28.71
N LEU A 108 16.16 13.42 -28.54
CA LEU A 108 16.78 14.21 -29.60
C LEU A 108 18.00 13.50 -30.19
N PRO A 109 18.41 13.82 -31.44
CA PRO A 109 19.58 13.20 -32.08
C PRO A 109 20.90 13.37 -31.31
N ASN A 110 20.98 14.38 -30.44
CA ASN A 110 22.15 14.64 -29.58
C ASN A 110 22.14 13.81 -28.28
N GLY A 111 21.17 12.91 -28.10
CA GLY A 111 21.04 12.06 -26.91
C GLY A 111 20.35 12.70 -25.71
N PHE A 112 19.98 13.98 -25.79
CA PHE A 112 19.20 14.65 -24.76
C PHE A 112 17.69 14.45 -24.98
N PHE A 113 16.91 14.83 -23.98
CA PHE A 113 15.46 14.79 -24.01
C PHE A 113 14.88 16.19 -24.06
N GLU A 114 13.73 16.33 -24.71
CA GLU A 114 12.86 17.49 -24.56
C GLU A 114 11.43 17.03 -24.28
N VAL A 115 10.62 17.93 -23.73
CA VAL A 115 9.21 17.64 -23.43
C VAL A 115 8.48 17.29 -24.73
N ASP A 116 7.77 16.17 -24.72
CA ASP A 116 6.92 15.76 -25.84
C ASP A 116 5.49 16.25 -25.62
N GLU A 117 5.25 17.52 -25.91
CA GLU A 117 3.92 18.15 -25.78
C GLU A 117 2.86 17.42 -26.60
N LYS A 118 3.22 16.83 -27.74
CA LYS A 118 2.29 16.11 -28.61
C LYS A 118 1.86 14.80 -27.95
N ALA A 119 2.79 14.04 -27.38
CA ALA A 119 2.47 12.83 -26.63
C ALA A 119 1.65 13.15 -25.39
N MET A 120 2.02 14.20 -24.64
CA MET A 120 1.24 14.65 -23.49
C MET A 120 -0.19 15.03 -23.87
N ALA A 121 -0.39 15.82 -24.93
CA ALA A 121 -1.72 16.19 -25.39
C ALA A 121 -2.55 14.97 -25.84
N ALA A 122 -1.93 13.98 -26.46
CA ALA A 122 -2.61 12.75 -26.88
C ALA A 122 -3.04 11.89 -25.68
N ILE A 123 -2.19 11.75 -24.66
CA ILE A 123 -2.49 11.00 -23.44
C ILE A 123 -3.55 11.74 -22.62
N GLN A 124 -3.41 13.06 -22.45
CA GLN A 124 -4.39 13.89 -21.75
C GLN A 124 -5.77 13.81 -22.41
N LYS A 125 -5.84 13.91 -23.73
CA LYS A 125 -7.09 13.73 -24.47
C LYS A 125 -7.74 12.37 -24.22
N ARG A 126 -6.95 11.31 -24.04
CA ARG A 126 -7.47 9.98 -23.72
C ARG A 126 -7.98 9.90 -22.28
N PHE A 127 -7.27 10.53 -21.34
CA PHE A 127 -7.72 10.65 -19.95
C PHE A 127 -9.04 11.41 -19.84
N ASP A 128 -9.14 12.58 -20.50
CA ASP A 128 -10.35 13.42 -20.50
C ASP A 128 -11.57 12.76 -21.17
N ALA A 129 -11.35 11.69 -21.96
CA ALA A 129 -12.39 10.93 -22.61
C ALA A 129 -12.90 9.74 -21.77
N ILE A 130 -12.28 9.46 -20.62
CA ILE A 130 -12.75 8.44 -19.69
C ILE A 130 -14.01 9.01 -19.01
N PRO A 131 -15.15 8.29 -19.04
CA PRO A 131 -16.35 8.76 -18.38
C PRO A 131 -16.17 8.77 -16.86
N ASP A 132 -16.75 9.77 -16.21
CA ASP A 132 -16.82 9.81 -14.75
C ASP A 132 -17.54 8.56 -14.21
N LEU A 133 -17.08 8.08 -13.06
CA LEU A 133 -17.73 6.98 -12.36
C LEU A 133 -19.09 7.44 -11.83
N MET A 134 -20.10 6.59 -11.99
CA MET A 134 -21.43 6.86 -11.42
C MET A 134 -21.39 6.92 -9.88
N HIS A 135 -20.55 6.08 -9.28
CA HIS A 135 -20.31 6.02 -7.84
C HIS A 135 -18.83 5.79 -7.57
N GLU A 136 -18.32 6.43 -6.53
CA GLU A 136 -16.94 6.30 -6.07
C GLU A 136 -16.89 5.78 -4.63
N GLY A 137 -15.71 5.34 -4.20
CA GLY A 137 -15.49 4.86 -2.83
C GLY A 137 -16.43 3.73 -2.43
N HIS A 138 -17.02 3.84 -1.24
CA HIS A 138 -17.88 2.80 -0.67
C HIS A 138 -19.14 2.54 -1.47
N ASP A 139 -19.78 3.56 -2.05
CA ASP A 139 -21.01 3.39 -2.81
C ASP A 139 -20.78 2.52 -4.05
N GLY A 140 -19.67 2.75 -4.76
CA GLY A 140 -19.28 1.94 -5.92
C GLY A 140 -18.95 0.49 -5.53
N GLN A 141 -18.20 0.30 -4.43
CA GLN A 141 -17.86 -1.03 -3.91
C GLN A 141 -19.10 -1.82 -3.49
N ILE A 142 -20.01 -1.20 -2.73
CA ILE A 142 -21.27 -1.83 -2.29
C ILE A 142 -22.15 -2.16 -3.49
N LEU A 143 -22.27 -1.25 -4.46
CA LEU A 143 -23.06 -1.50 -5.67
C LEU A 143 -22.54 -2.72 -6.44
N ASN A 144 -21.23 -2.84 -6.66
CA ASN A 144 -20.67 -4.01 -7.34
C ASN A 144 -20.97 -5.32 -6.59
N VAL A 145 -20.85 -5.32 -5.25
CA VAL A 145 -21.23 -6.48 -4.43
C VAL A 145 -22.71 -6.84 -4.63
N LEU A 146 -23.61 -5.86 -4.59
CA LEU A 146 -25.05 -6.09 -4.78
C LEU A 146 -25.35 -6.64 -6.18
N LYS A 147 -24.73 -6.09 -7.22
CA LYS A 147 -24.88 -6.57 -8.59
C LYS A 147 -24.31 -7.98 -8.79
N ALA A 148 -23.20 -8.30 -8.14
CA ALA A 148 -22.62 -9.64 -8.14
C ALA A 148 -23.55 -10.68 -7.50
N ILE A 149 -24.19 -10.32 -6.37
CA ILE A 149 -25.20 -11.18 -5.72
C ILE A 149 -26.41 -11.38 -6.64
N SER A 150 -26.87 -10.33 -7.31
CA SER A 150 -27.96 -10.38 -8.30
C SER A 150 -27.59 -11.05 -9.62
N LYS A 151 -26.32 -11.42 -9.81
CA LYS A 151 -25.75 -11.99 -11.05
C LYS A 151 -25.85 -11.08 -12.27
N GLU A 152 -25.88 -9.77 -12.04
CA GLU A 152 -25.87 -8.76 -13.11
C GLU A 152 -24.46 -8.49 -13.61
N GLU A 153 -23.46 -8.55 -12.71
CA GLU A 153 -22.04 -8.29 -12.99
C GLU A 153 -21.16 -9.27 -12.21
N ALA A 154 -19.88 -9.36 -12.58
CA ALA A 154 -18.91 -10.09 -11.79
C ALA A 154 -18.45 -9.24 -10.59
N LEU A 155 -18.03 -9.91 -9.52
CA LEU A 155 -17.39 -9.22 -8.40
C LEU A 155 -15.99 -8.75 -8.83
N GLU A 156 -15.73 -7.45 -8.73
CA GLU A 156 -14.47 -6.83 -9.17
C GLU A 156 -13.31 -7.15 -8.21
N VAL A 157 -13.58 -7.20 -6.90
CA VAL A 157 -12.59 -7.50 -5.86
C VAL A 157 -13.12 -8.62 -4.96
N SER A 158 -12.45 -9.76 -4.99
CA SER A 158 -12.85 -10.98 -4.28
C SER A 158 -12.04 -11.20 -3.00
N GLY A 159 -12.45 -12.20 -2.21
CA GLY A 159 -11.65 -12.64 -1.05
C GLY A 159 -10.26 -13.17 -1.43
N HIS A 160 -10.05 -13.61 -2.67
CA HIS A 160 -8.72 -13.99 -3.14
C HIS A 160 -7.81 -12.77 -3.28
N ASP A 161 -8.35 -11.63 -3.72
CA ASP A 161 -7.60 -10.38 -3.88
C ASP A 161 -7.18 -9.84 -2.52
N GLY A 162 -8.10 -9.83 -1.54
CA GLY A 162 -7.78 -9.54 -0.15
C GLY A 162 -6.71 -10.46 0.45
N ARG A 163 -6.76 -11.77 0.14
CA ARG A 163 -5.70 -12.72 0.54
C ARG A 163 -4.36 -12.37 -0.12
N ASN A 164 -4.36 -11.95 -1.39
CA ASN A 164 -3.14 -11.61 -2.11
C ASN A 164 -2.47 -10.35 -1.54
N ALA A 165 -3.26 -9.33 -1.16
CA ALA A 165 -2.76 -8.15 -0.45
C ALA A 165 -2.08 -8.55 0.88
N LEU A 166 -2.76 -9.38 1.68
CA LEU A 166 -2.18 -9.89 2.94
C LEU A 166 -0.93 -10.74 2.72
N GLU A 167 -0.89 -11.61 1.71
CA GLU A 167 0.28 -12.44 1.40
C GLU A 167 1.51 -11.58 1.07
N LEU A 168 1.32 -10.47 0.33
CA LEU A 168 2.40 -9.52 0.06
C LEU A 168 2.83 -8.75 1.32
N ILE A 169 1.88 -8.29 2.16
CA ILE A 169 2.20 -7.63 3.44
C ILE A 169 3.03 -8.55 4.34
N TYR A 170 2.63 -9.82 4.46
CA TYR A 170 3.37 -10.78 5.28
C TYR A 170 4.73 -11.14 4.68
N ALA A 171 4.88 -11.11 3.35
CA ALA A 171 6.19 -11.26 2.70
C ALA A 171 7.10 -10.05 2.96
N ILE A 172 6.56 -8.82 2.99
CA ILE A 172 7.29 -7.62 3.40
C ILE A 172 7.78 -7.77 4.84
N TYR A 173 6.91 -8.19 5.76
CA TYR A 173 7.28 -8.45 7.15
C TYR A 173 8.31 -9.54 7.30
N GLN A 174 8.18 -10.64 6.54
CA GLN A 174 9.17 -11.70 6.53
C GLN A 174 10.53 -11.19 6.05
N SER A 175 10.54 -10.46 4.93
CA SER A 175 11.77 -9.94 4.34
C SER A 175 12.50 -8.99 5.28
N ALA A 176 11.77 -8.06 5.90
CA ALA A 176 12.35 -7.09 6.83
C ALA A 176 12.83 -7.73 8.13
N THR A 177 12.11 -8.72 8.65
CA THR A 177 12.49 -9.44 9.88
C THR A 177 13.72 -10.32 9.66
N GLU A 178 13.74 -11.09 8.56
CA GLU A 178 14.81 -12.03 8.26
C GLU A 178 15.99 -11.39 7.51
N LYS A 179 15.86 -10.12 7.14
CA LYS A 179 16.88 -9.31 6.43
C LYS A 179 17.36 -9.96 5.14
N ARG A 180 16.41 -10.52 4.37
CA ARG A 180 16.67 -11.19 3.10
C ARG A 180 15.51 -11.01 2.13
N GLU A 181 15.77 -11.27 0.87
CA GLU A 181 14.72 -11.35 -0.15
C GLU A 181 13.80 -12.55 0.11
N VAL A 182 12.50 -12.37 -0.13
CA VAL A 182 11.46 -13.38 0.04
C VAL A 182 10.74 -13.56 -1.30
N GLU A 183 10.70 -14.79 -1.78
CA GLU A 183 9.94 -15.17 -2.99
C GLU A 183 8.45 -15.33 -2.68
N LEU A 184 7.63 -15.08 -3.70
CA LEU A 184 6.18 -15.24 -3.65
C LEU A 184 5.71 -16.33 -4.63
N PRO A 185 4.65 -17.08 -4.28
CA PRO A 185 3.84 -16.98 -3.06
C PRO A 185 4.59 -17.45 -1.81
N LEU A 186 4.14 -16.99 -0.63
CA LEU A 186 4.74 -17.39 0.64
C LEU A 186 4.71 -18.90 0.83
N ASP A 187 5.83 -19.47 1.30
CA ASP A 187 5.88 -20.87 1.70
C ASP A 187 4.87 -21.12 2.83
N ARG A 188 4.03 -22.15 2.67
CA ARG A 188 3.04 -22.58 3.67
C ARG A 188 3.68 -22.95 5.02
N ASN A 189 4.96 -23.29 5.02
CA ASN A 189 5.72 -23.61 6.23
C ASN A 189 6.40 -22.39 6.85
N SER A 190 6.35 -21.22 6.20
CA SER A 190 6.89 -19.98 6.76
C SER A 190 6.18 -19.63 8.07
N ALA A 191 6.93 -19.12 9.04
CA ALA A 191 6.34 -18.51 10.24
C ALA A 191 5.35 -17.40 9.85
N PHE A 192 5.63 -16.67 8.76
CA PHE A 192 4.78 -15.60 8.23
C PHE A 192 3.62 -16.10 7.37
N TYR A 193 3.33 -17.41 7.30
CA TYR A 193 2.13 -17.88 6.61
C TYR A 193 0.85 -17.70 7.45
N THR A 194 0.98 -17.59 8.77
CA THR A 194 -0.14 -17.46 9.72
C THR A 194 0.10 -16.31 10.68
N LYS A 195 -0.98 -15.73 11.23
CA LYS A 195 -0.89 -14.68 12.25
C LYS A 195 -0.11 -15.19 13.47
N GLU A 196 -0.44 -16.38 13.97
CA GLU A 196 0.17 -16.97 15.15
C GLU A 196 1.66 -17.26 14.94
N GLY A 197 2.04 -17.70 13.73
CA GLY A 197 3.44 -17.92 13.38
C GLY A 197 4.23 -16.62 13.33
N MET A 198 3.68 -15.58 12.69
CA MET A 198 4.30 -14.27 12.58
C MET A 198 4.54 -13.65 13.96
N LEU A 199 3.53 -13.70 14.85
CA LEU A 199 3.62 -13.14 16.20
C LEU A 199 4.76 -13.72 17.05
N ARG A 200 5.26 -14.92 16.73
CA ARG A 200 6.40 -15.54 17.44
C ARG A 200 7.75 -14.96 17.05
N VAL A 201 7.87 -14.38 15.86
CA VAL A 201 9.16 -14.00 15.25
C VAL A 201 9.25 -12.53 14.88
N ILE A 202 8.12 -11.85 14.71
CA ILE A 202 8.07 -10.42 14.37
C ILE A 202 8.71 -9.58 15.49
N PRO A 203 9.58 -8.61 15.17
CA PRO A 203 10.19 -7.75 16.17
C PRO A 203 9.15 -6.85 16.84
N LYS A 204 9.35 -6.59 18.13
CA LYS A 204 8.64 -5.55 18.88
C LYS A 204 9.59 -4.38 19.08
N PHE A 205 9.36 -3.27 18.41
CA PHE A 205 10.27 -2.11 18.44
C PHE A 205 10.29 -1.46 19.82
N PHE A 206 9.11 -1.16 20.38
CA PHE A 206 8.97 -0.66 21.73
C PHE A 206 7.99 -1.50 22.55
N LYS A 207 8.09 -1.38 23.87
CA LYS A 207 7.09 -1.92 24.79
C LYS A 207 6.00 -0.87 24.98
N LYS A 208 4.74 -1.25 24.79
CA LYS A 208 3.60 -0.41 25.18
C LYS A 208 3.57 -0.26 26.71
N THR A 209 3.68 0.99 27.19
CA THR A 209 3.71 1.36 28.61
C THR A 209 2.53 2.25 29.03
N ARG A 210 1.92 2.96 28.08
CA ARG A 210 0.72 3.78 28.31
C ARG A 210 -0.47 3.14 27.59
N SER A 211 -1.62 3.10 28.27
CA SER A 211 -2.85 2.50 27.75
C SER A 211 -4.08 3.25 28.26
N VAL A 212 -4.94 3.69 27.35
CA VAL A 212 -6.25 4.31 27.64
C VAL A 212 -7.36 3.61 26.86
N ASP A 213 -8.56 3.61 27.42
CA ASP A 213 -9.72 2.99 26.78
C ASP A 213 -10.20 3.78 25.55
N ASN A 214 -10.21 5.11 25.67
CA ASN A 214 -10.66 6.05 24.64
C ASN A 214 -9.88 7.37 24.71
N LEU A 215 -9.91 8.12 23.62
CA LEU A 215 -9.41 9.50 23.55
C LEU A 215 -10.55 10.49 23.77
N SER A 216 -10.25 11.64 24.37
CA SER A 216 -11.20 12.75 24.48
C SER A 216 -11.24 13.60 23.22
N GLY A 217 -12.37 14.28 22.99
CA GLY A 217 -12.57 15.20 21.85
C GLY A 217 -13.37 14.61 20.69
N GLU A 218 -13.66 15.45 19.71
CA GLU A 218 -14.33 15.03 18.48
C GLU A 218 -13.35 14.26 17.57
N ILE A 219 -13.80 13.12 17.05
CA ILE A 219 -13.04 12.34 16.06
C ILE A 219 -13.28 12.99 14.70
N THR A 220 -12.21 13.50 14.09
CA THR A 220 -12.25 13.87 12.68
C THR A 220 -11.98 12.64 11.83
N LEU A 221 -12.94 12.31 10.96
CA LEU A 221 -12.65 11.49 9.79
C LEU A 221 -11.72 12.33 8.89
N GLY A 222 -10.75 11.71 8.21
CA GLY A 222 -9.75 12.43 7.39
C GLY A 222 -10.36 13.40 6.36
N ARG A 223 -9.53 14.18 5.68
CA ARG A 223 -10.02 15.16 4.69
C ARG A 223 -10.92 14.46 3.66
N ASN A 224 -12.12 15.02 3.46
CA ASN A 224 -13.01 14.71 2.34
C ASN A 224 -12.33 15.06 1.01
#